data_AF-A0A368FQ95-F1
#
_entry.id   AF-A0A368FQ95-F1
#
_cell.length_a   1.000
_cell.length_b   1.000
_cell.length_c   1.000
_cell.angle_alpha   90.00
_cell.angle_beta   90.00
_cell.angle_gamma   90.00
#
_symmetry.space_group_name_H-M   'P 1'
#
loop_
_entity.id
_entity.type
_entity.pdbx_description
1 polymer ?
#
loop_
_entity_poly.entity_id
_entity_poly.type
_entity_poly.pdbx_seq_one_letter_code
_entity_poly.pdbx_strand_id
1 'polypeptide(L)'
;MGGAATNNLQLWYWNNNGAGAANESPANFNDFRSFGSWTTPSAKQFGQAESVCGVTVNRDIISVSNTAKSAGMAKREKSEQVVLGILGFGNIALGKPEIRQ
;
A
#
# COMPACT_ATOMS: atom_id res chain seq x y z
N MET A 1 14.53 9.37 -25.80
CA MET A 1 13.60 8.55 -25.00
C MET A 1 13.48 9.19 -23.62
N GLY A 2 12.43 9.99 -23.38
CA GLY A 2 12.23 10.69 -22.11
C GLY A 2 11.62 9.73 -21.09
N GLY A 3 12.40 9.31 -20.09
CA GLY A 3 11.89 8.57 -18.94
C GLY A 3 11.49 9.54 -17.84
N ALA A 4 10.29 9.40 -17.27
CA ALA A 4 9.92 10.12 -16.07
C ALA A 4 10.73 9.56 -14.89
N ALA A 5 11.63 10.36 -14.32
CA ALA A 5 12.35 9.99 -13.11
C ALA A 5 11.38 10.03 -11.93
N THR A 6 10.93 8.87 -11.47
CA THR A 6 10.00 8.73 -10.33
C THR A 6 10.77 8.74 -9.01
N ASN A 7 11.50 9.81 -8.74
CA ASN A 7 12.18 9.99 -7.47
C ASN A 7 11.11 10.23 -6.39
N ASN A 8 11.04 9.35 -5.38
CA ASN A 8 10.10 9.39 -4.24
C ASN A 8 8.62 9.04 -4.53
N LEU A 9 8.30 8.34 -5.62
CA LEU A 9 6.94 7.83 -5.84
C LEU A 9 6.81 6.37 -5.39
N GLN A 10 5.87 6.12 -4.48
CA GLN A 10 5.50 4.78 -4.04
C GLN A 10 4.65 4.09 -5.10
N LEU A 11 4.88 2.80 -5.31
CA LEU A 11 4.12 1.99 -6.28
C LEU A 11 3.19 1.01 -5.57
N TRP A 12 1.91 1.09 -5.90
CA TRP A 12 0.92 0.06 -5.62
C TRP A 12 0.56 -0.65 -6.93
N TYR A 13 0.75 -1.96 -6.98
CA TYR A 13 0.36 -2.79 -8.13
C TYR A 13 -0.66 -3.84 -7.72
N TRP A 14 -1.38 -4.40 -8.70
CA TRP A 14 -2.31 -5.50 -8.48
C TRP A 14 -1.81 -6.73 -9.23
N ASN A 15 -1.89 -7.89 -8.59
CA ASN A 15 -1.75 -9.17 -9.25
C ASN A 15 -2.51 -10.23 -8.47
N ASN A 16 -3.62 -10.71 -9.03
CA ASN A 16 -4.46 -11.77 -8.46
C ASN A 16 -5.10 -12.57 -9.60
N ASN A 17 -5.72 -13.71 -9.28
CA ASN A 17 -6.27 -14.65 -10.27
C ASN A 17 -7.77 -14.40 -10.56
N GLY A 18 -8.36 -13.31 -10.05
CA GLY A 18 -9.79 -13.06 -10.12
C GLY A 18 -10.40 -12.71 -8.77
N ALA A 19 -11.74 -12.68 -8.71
CA ALA A 19 -12.51 -12.27 -7.54
C ALA A 19 -12.69 -13.39 -6.51
N GLY A 20 -12.70 -13.01 -5.22
CA GLY A 20 -12.92 -13.91 -4.11
C GLY A 20 -11.66 -14.60 -3.59
N ALA A 21 -11.73 -15.10 -2.36
CA ALA A 21 -10.56 -15.58 -1.61
C ALA A 21 -9.83 -16.76 -2.27
N ALA A 22 -10.54 -17.58 -3.08
CA ALA A 22 -9.93 -18.68 -3.82
C ALA A 22 -9.00 -18.21 -4.95
N ASN A 23 -9.12 -16.95 -5.37
CA ASN A 23 -8.37 -16.36 -6.47
C ASN A 23 -7.28 -15.37 -5.98
N GLU A 24 -6.95 -15.40 -4.69
CA GLU A 24 -5.80 -14.67 -4.15
C GLU A 24 -4.49 -15.12 -4.83
N SER A 25 -3.56 -14.17 -5.02
CA SER A 25 -2.16 -14.50 -5.24
C SER A 25 -1.41 -14.54 -3.89
N PRO A 26 -0.19 -15.10 -3.85
CA PRO A 26 0.61 -15.04 -2.63
C PRO A 26 0.80 -13.60 -2.14
N ALA A 27 0.62 -13.40 -0.83
CA ALA A 27 0.83 -12.13 -0.14
C ALA A 27 2.33 -11.80 0.03
N ASN A 28 3.04 -11.69 -1.10
CA ASN A 28 4.44 -11.28 -1.20
C ASN A 28 4.70 -10.58 -2.55
N PHE A 29 5.90 -10.04 -2.73
CA PHE A 29 6.30 -9.28 -3.92
C PHE A 29 7.09 -10.11 -4.96
N ASN A 30 7.12 -11.45 -4.82
CA ASN A 30 7.98 -12.30 -5.67
C ASN A 30 7.54 -12.33 -7.15
N ASP A 31 6.31 -11.92 -7.42
CA ASP A 31 5.74 -11.82 -8.76
C ASP A 31 5.89 -10.43 -9.39
N PHE A 32 6.48 -9.47 -8.67
CA PHE A 32 6.73 -8.14 -9.19
C PHE A 32 7.74 -8.19 -10.33
N ARG A 33 7.43 -7.50 -11.42
CA ARG A 33 8.34 -7.29 -12.55
C ARG A 33 8.64 -5.81 -12.63
N SER A 34 9.92 -5.45 -12.61
CA SER A 34 10.33 -4.05 -12.71
C SER A 34 9.91 -3.45 -14.05
N PHE A 35 9.49 -2.19 -14.01
CA PHE A 35 9.12 -1.41 -15.19
C PHE A 35 9.37 0.08 -14.94
N GLY A 36 9.67 0.82 -16.00
CA GLY A 36 10.04 2.24 -15.89
C GLY A 36 11.20 2.41 -14.90
N SER A 37 11.01 3.29 -13.91
CA SER A 37 11.98 3.55 -12.83
C SER A 37 11.68 2.79 -11.53
N TRP A 38 10.65 1.93 -11.48
CA TRP A 38 10.32 1.15 -10.30
C TRP A 38 11.03 -0.19 -10.29
N THR A 39 12.04 -0.30 -9.43
CA THR A 39 12.76 -1.56 -9.17
C THR A 39 12.18 -2.32 -7.98
N THR A 40 11.45 -1.64 -7.09
CA THR A 40 10.77 -2.23 -5.93
C THR A 40 9.35 -1.64 -5.77
N PRO A 41 8.35 -2.47 -5.43
CA PRO A 41 7.02 -1.97 -5.12
C PRO A 41 6.91 -1.53 -3.65
N SER A 42 5.94 -0.66 -3.37
CA SER A 42 5.61 -0.24 -2.00
C SER A 42 4.39 -0.99 -1.46
N ALA A 43 3.45 -1.38 -2.32
CA ALA A 43 2.28 -2.15 -1.95
C ALA A 43 1.84 -3.09 -3.08
N LYS A 44 1.10 -4.14 -2.72
CA LYS A 44 0.48 -5.09 -3.66
C LYS A 44 -0.94 -5.42 -3.21
N GLN A 45 -1.89 -5.31 -4.13
CA GLN A 45 -3.20 -5.93 -4.00
C GLN A 45 -3.13 -7.39 -4.45
N PHE A 46 -3.20 -8.32 -3.49
CA PHE A 46 -3.11 -9.76 -3.76
C PHE A 46 -4.48 -10.44 -3.78
N GLY A 47 -5.52 -9.80 -3.23
CA GLY A 47 -6.90 -10.27 -3.20
C GLY A 47 -7.88 -9.20 -3.64
N GLN A 48 -8.99 -9.59 -4.28
CA GLN A 48 -10.03 -8.65 -4.71
C GLN A 48 -11.44 -9.19 -4.46
N ALA A 49 -12.36 -8.29 -4.11
CA ALA A 49 -13.77 -8.59 -3.89
C ALA A 49 -14.02 -9.77 -2.92
N GLU A 50 -13.33 -9.76 -1.79
CA GLU A 50 -13.46 -10.76 -0.74
C GLU A 50 -14.49 -10.36 0.30
N SER A 51 -15.30 -11.31 0.77
CA SER A 51 -16.24 -11.10 1.86
C SER A 51 -15.55 -11.36 3.20
N VAL A 52 -15.19 -10.30 3.92
CA VAL A 52 -14.63 -10.36 5.26
C VAL A 52 -15.64 -9.74 6.23
N CYS A 53 -16.11 -10.55 7.19
CA CYS A 53 -17.10 -10.11 8.19
C CYS A 53 -18.36 -9.44 7.59
N GLY A 54 -18.80 -9.91 6.41
CA GLY A 54 -19.98 -9.36 5.71
C GLY A 54 -19.71 -8.11 4.87
N VAL A 55 -18.46 -7.68 4.74
CA VAL A 55 -18.05 -6.53 3.91
C VAL A 55 -17.19 -7.02 2.76
N THR A 56 -17.47 -6.53 1.56
CA THR A 56 -16.63 -6.77 0.38
C THR A 56 -15.40 -5.86 0.42
N VAL A 57 -14.21 -6.44 0.43
CA VAL A 57 -12.93 -5.74 0.53
C VAL A 57 -11.92 -6.24 -0.50
N ASN A 58 -10.90 -5.43 -0.77
CA ASN A 58 -9.66 -5.88 -1.39
C ASN A 58 -8.61 -6.10 -0.30
N ARG A 59 -7.62 -6.95 -0.58
CA ARG A 59 -6.56 -7.27 0.38
C ARG A 59 -5.20 -6.91 -0.18
N ASP A 60 -4.46 -6.18 0.64
CA ASP A 60 -3.19 -5.58 0.28
C ASP A 60 -2.08 -5.97 1.27
N ILE A 61 -0.87 -6.05 0.75
CA ILE A 61 0.36 -6.02 1.56
C ILE A 61 1.12 -4.72 1.27
N ILE A 62 1.78 -4.19 2.29
CA ILE A 62 2.56 -2.96 2.20
C ILE A 62 3.96 -3.23 2.73
N SER A 63 4.97 -2.77 2.01
CA SER A 63 6.35 -2.79 2.46
C SER A 63 6.54 -1.73 3.55
N VAL A 64 6.71 -2.17 4.79
CA VAL A 64 7.04 -1.28 5.92
C VAL A 64 8.55 -1.26 6.10
N SER A 65 9.15 -0.06 6.09
CA SER A 65 10.54 0.08 6.51
C SER A 65 10.65 -0.28 7.99
N ASN A 66 11.65 -1.08 8.36
CA ASN A 66 11.88 -1.65 9.69
C ASN A 66 12.03 -0.64 10.86
N THR A 67 11.91 0.66 10.61
CA THR A 67 11.76 1.70 11.63
C THR A 67 10.39 1.68 12.32
N ALA A 68 9.40 0.95 11.80
CA ALA A 68 8.09 0.75 12.42
C ALA A 68 7.90 -0.66 13.00
N LYS A 69 8.98 -1.38 13.36
CA LYS A 69 8.86 -2.69 14.00
C LYS A 69 8.19 -2.55 15.37
N SER A 70 6.98 -3.12 15.46
CA SER A 70 6.20 -3.40 16.67
C SER A 70 5.45 -2.22 17.30
N ALA A 71 4.42 -1.72 16.62
CA ALA A 71 3.17 -1.50 17.34
C ALA A 71 2.45 -2.85 17.37
N GLY A 72 2.65 -3.64 18.45
CA GLY A 72 1.88 -4.86 18.64
C GLY A 72 0.39 -4.55 18.54
N MET A 73 -0.42 -5.42 17.92
CA MET A 73 -1.88 -5.32 18.04
C MET A 73 -2.20 -5.39 19.53
N ALA A 74 -2.47 -4.23 20.15
CA ALA A 74 -2.95 -4.19 21.52
C ALA A 74 -4.21 -5.05 21.58
N LYS A 75 -4.24 -5.98 22.54
CA LYS A 75 -5.44 -6.75 22.83
C LYS A 75 -6.61 -5.76 22.99
N ARG A 76 -7.68 -5.99 22.24
CA ARG A 76 -8.87 -5.16 22.20
C ARG A 76 -9.61 -5.30 23.54
N GLU A 77 -9.31 -4.43 24.50
CA GLU A 77 -10.21 -4.19 25.63
C GLU A 77 -11.31 -3.21 25.22
N LYS A 78 -12.50 -3.44 25.76
CA LYS A 78 -13.78 -2.86 25.31
C LYS A 78 -13.94 -1.41 25.81
N SER A 79 -14.48 -0.57 24.92
CA SER A 79 -15.10 0.77 25.11
C SER A 79 -14.16 1.92 25.55
N GLU A 80 -14.18 3.16 25.04
CA GLU A 80 -15.20 4.01 24.42
C GLU A 80 -14.60 4.99 23.38
N GLN A 81 -15.46 5.46 22.46
CA GLN A 81 -15.36 6.63 21.54
C GLN A 81 -14.02 6.92 20.82
N VAL A 82 -13.99 6.66 19.51
CA VAL A 82 -12.89 7.06 18.62
C VAL A 82 -13.00 8.54 18.28
N VAL A 83 -12.08 9.35 18.81
CA VAL A 83 -11.77 10.68 18.25
C VAL A 83 -10.96 10.47 16.98
N LEU A 84 -11.51 10.86 15.83
CA LEU A 84 -10.77 10.92 14.56
C LEU A 84 -9.77 12.08 14.62
N GLY A 85 -8.64 11.83 15.27
CA GLY A 85 -7.51 12.74 15.37
C GLY A 85 -6.49 12.49 14.26
N ILE A 86 -6.27 13.54 13.47
CA ILE A 86 -5.36 13.64 12.32
C ILE A 86 -4.01 12.96 12.60
N LEU A 87 -3.63 12.00 11.75
CA LEU A 87 -2.26 11.50 11.66
C LEU A 87 -1.38 12.68 11.22
N GLY A 88 -0.59 13.20 12.16
CA GLY A 88 0.35 14.30 11.94
C GLY A 88 1.38 13.94 10.88
N PHE A 89 1.12 14.35 9.64
CA PHE A 89 2.11 14.41 8.59
C PHE A 89 3.02 15.60 8.86
N GLY A 90 4.22 15.33 9.38
CA GLY A 90 5.31 16.30 9.39
C GLY A 90 5.66 16.71 7.95
N ASN A 91 5.48 18.00 7.68
CA ASN A 91 5.99 18.79 6.54
C ASN A 91 6.30 18.03 5.24
N ILE A 92 5.29 17.81 4.41
CA ILE A 92 5.49 17.58 2.98
C ILE A 92 5.71 18.96 2.35
N ALA A 93 6.96 19.31 2.06
CA ALA A 93 7.25 20.43 1.18
C ALA A 93 6.60 20.15 -0.18
N LEU A 94 5.57 20.91 -0.53
CA LEU A 94 4.86 20.84 -1.79
C LEU A 94 5.79 21.35 -2.91
N GLY A 95 6.61 20.45 -3.46
CA GLY A 95 7.41 20.72 -4.65
C GLY A 95 6.50 20.88 -5.86
N LYS A 96 6.37 22.12 -6.34
CA LYS A 96 5.66 22.47 -7.57
C LYS A 96 6.46 21.92 -8.78
N PRO A 97 5.89 21.10 -9.67
CA PRO A 97 6.60 20.64 -10.86
C PRO A 97 6.75 21.81 -11.84
N GLU A 98 7.98 22.12 -12.23
CA GLU A 98 8.29 23.12 -13.26
C GLU A 98 8.78 22.41 -14.52
N ILE A 99 8.20 22.76 -15.67
CA ILE A 99 8.54 22.20 -16.98
C ILE A 99 9.57 23.13 -17.62
N ARG A 100 10.76 22.62 -17.93
CA ARG A 100 11.76 23.35 -18.73
C ARG A 100 11.66 22.94 -20.19
N GLN A 101 11.39 23.92 -21.06
CA GLN A 101 11.53 23.84 -22.51
C GLN A 101 13.00 23.91 -22.92
#